data_AF-A0A843K1T7-F1
#
_entry.id   AF-A0A843K1T7-F1
#
_cell.length_a   1.000
_cell.length_b   1.000
_cell.length_c   1.000
_cell.angle_alpha   90.00
_cell.angle_beta   90.00
_cell.angle_gamma   90.00
#
_symmetry.space_group_name_H-M   'P 1'
#
loop_
_entity.id
_entity.type
_entity.pdbx_description
1 polymer ?
#
loop_
_entity_poly.entity_id
_entity_poly.type
_entity_poly.pdbx_seq_one_letter_code
_entity_poly.pdbx_strand_id
1 'polypeptide(L)'
;MQLELENPYVVVYKQIHAVVDDEGHRLELMERSNCYGGSAWARYHYCRGPLVKSCRNIGDWFRYAIEPGAVDLDLVSSKRSAGIESVAVNGKEVEVTYAGLGGGGVGATLSRAGAEDVLRYEATECGGGRVARGTIVLPRRERLIIGIDDTDSKTEGATWCLVHNIAQKVDRKEARYISHSLVQLFPVPTKTQNCVATVVEFACLPDRAEAMLSEFKALLRKYSVSSQTGMAVFRDYDPSSLLPFGQRCKRERVQYEDALDAARDSGVQIMMNGQGLIGAVAALPFFAQPDESVRPDESLKA
;
A
#
# COMPACT_ATOMS: atom_id res chain seq x y z
N MET A 1 -42.58 9.93 4.84
CA MET A 1 -41.46 10.08 3.90
C MET A 1 -40.94 8.69 3.59
N GLN A 2 -40.99 8.26 2.33
CA GLN A 2 -40.52 6.93 1.91
C GLN A 2 -39.01 7.01 1.65
N LEU A 3 -38.26 6.01 2.11
CA LEU A 3 -36.83 5.92 1.87
C LEU A 3 -36.60 5.35 0.46
N GLU A 4 -35.69 5.96 -0.29
CA GLU A 4 -35.32 5.55 -1.65
C GLU A 4 -33.80 5.31 -1.72
N LEU A 5 -33.40 4.32 -2.52
CA LEU A 5 -32.01 3.98 -2.77
C LEU A 5 -31.61 4.46 -4.16
N GLU A 6 -30.55 5.24 -4.24
CA GLU A 6 -29.89 5.56 -5.52
C GLU A 6 -28.99 4.39 -5.93
N ASN A 7 -29.19 3.84 -7.13
CA ASN A 7 -28.43 2.71 -7.67
C ASN A 7 -28.34 1.50 -6.71
N PRO A 8 -29.47 0.85 -6.36
CA PRO A 8 -29.58 -0.10 -5.24
C PRO A 8 -28.67 -1.34 -5.31
N TYR A 9 -28.04 -1.61 -6.45
CA TYR A 9 -27.20 -2.78 -6.67
C TYR A 9 -25.72 -2.45 -6.91
N VAL A 10 -25.33 -1.18 -6.89
CA VAL A 10 -23.94 -0.75 -7.15
C VAL A 10 -23.32 -0.27 -5.85
N VAL A 11 -22.22 -0.90 -5.46
CA VAL A 11 -21.37 -0.42 -4.36
C VAL A 11 -20.06 0.09 -4.95
N VAL A 12 -19.93 1.41 -5.01
CA VAL A 12 -18.75 2.07 -5.57
C VAL A 12 -17.56 1.89 -4.63
N TYR A 13 -16.39 1.49 -5.17
CA TYR A 13 -15.14 1.46 -4.40
C TYR A 13 -14.68 2.88 -4.07
N LYS A 14 -14.02 3.08 -2.92
CA LYS A 14 -13.50 4.42 -2.56
C LYS A 14 -12.39 4.83 -3.54
N GLN A 15 -11.39 3.96 -3.66
CA GLN A 15 -10.15 4.22 -4.42
C GLN A 15 -9.67 2.91 -5.06
N ILE A 16 -9.04 3.01 -6.22
CA ILE A 16 -8.33 1.90 -6.87
C ILE A 16 -6.99 2.44 -7.38
N HIS A 17 -5.90 1.74 -7.09
CA HIS A 17 -4.56 2.14 -7.49
C HIS A 17 -3.80 0.99 -8.12
N ALA A 18 -3.05 1.29 -9.17
CA ALA A 18 -2.16 0.38 -9.85
C ALA A 18 -0.72 0.85 -9.67
N VAL A 19 0.02 0.19 -8.76
CA VAL A 19 1.45 0.40 -8.59
C VAL A 19 2.19 -0.59 -9.47
N VAL A 20 3.11 -0.12 -10.29
CA VAL A 20 3.81 -0.93 -11.29
C VAL A 20 5.31 -0.78 -11.09
N ASP A 21 6.06 -1.87 -11.25
CA ASP A 21 7.51 -1.77 -11.33
C ASP A 21 7.97 -1.05 -12.60
N ASP A 22 9.26 -0.70 -12.65
CA ASP A 22 9.81 0.11 -13.75
C ASP A 22 9.71 -0.59 -15.11
N GLU A 23 9.91 -1.92 -15.12
CA GLU A 23 9.83 -2.75 -16.32
C GLU A 23 8.39 -3.02 -16.79
N GLY A 24 7.38 -2.84 -15.93
CA GLY A 24 5.99 -3.16 -16.26
C GLY A 24 5.66 -4.65 -16.18
N HIS A 25 6.51 -5.45 -15.53
CA HIS A 25 6.36 -6.90 -15.39
C HIS A 25 5.62 -7.28 -14.09
N ARG A 26 5.60 -6.38 -13.11
CA ARG A 26 4.90 -6.60 -11.84
C ARG A 26 3.98 -5.43 -11.56
N LEU A 27 2.75 -5.78 -11.19
CA LEU A 27 1.73 -4.82 -10.81
C LEU A 27 1.15 -5.22 -9.46
N GLU A 28 0.94 -4.26 -8.58
CA GLU A 28 0.06 -4.44 -7.44
C GLU A 28 -1.18 -3.57 -7.59
N LEU A 29 -2.33 -4.24 -7.70
CA LEU A 29 -3.64 -3.60 -7.72
C LEU A 29 -4.15 -3.50 -6.29
N MET A 30 -4.49 -2.29 -5.86
CA MET A 30 -4.97 -2.00 -4.52
C MET A 30 -6.35 -1.39 -4.60
N GLU A 31 -7.34 -2.08 -4.07
CA GLU A 31 -8.75 -1.68 -4.09
C GLU A 31 -9.23 -1.35 -2.69
N ARG A 32 -9.67 -0.11 -2.46
CA ARG A 32 -10.23 0.33 -1.18
C ARG A 32 -11.74 0.20 -1.19
N SER A 33 -12.25 -0.73 -0.39
CA SER A 33 -13.64 -1.13 -0.42
C SER A 33 -14.57 -0.25 0.43
N ASN A 34 -15.81 -0.09 -0.03
CA ASN A 34 -16.95 0.36 0.78
C ASN A 34 -17.79 -0.81 1.34
N CYS A 35 -17.54 -2.05 0.90
CA CYS A 35 -18.26 -3.23 1.34
C CYS A 35 -17.30 -4.42 1.50
N TYR A 36 -16.85 -4.63 2.74
CA TYR A 36 -15.90 -5.70 3.07
C TYR A 36 -16.41 -7.07 2.59
N GLY A 37 -17.69 -7.41 2.82
CA GLY A 37 -18.25 -8.70 2.41
C GLY A 37 -18.18 -8.94 0.89
N GLY A 38 -18.51 -7.93 0.09
CA GLY A 38 -18.40 -7.99 -1.37
C GLY A 38 -16.96 -8.16 -1.84
N SER A 39 -16.03 -7.41 -1.25
CA SER A 39 -14.61 -7.49 -1.62
C SER A 39 -13.92 -8.74 -1.08
N ALA A 40 -14.36 -9.30 0.05
CA ALA A 40 -13.90 -10.59 0.54
C ALA A 40 -14.31 -11.73 -0.40
N TRP A 41 -15.53 -11.67 -0.95
CA TRP A 41 -15.97 -12.58 -2.01
C TRP A 41 -15.15 -12.37 -3.30
N ALA A 42 -14.95 -11.13 -3.74
CA ALA A 42 -14.15 -10.83 -4.92
C ALA A 42 -12.72 -11.37 -4.76
N ARG A 43 -12.08 -11.10 -3.61
CA ARG A 43 -10.76 -11.64 -3.26
C ARG A 43 -10.74 -13.16 -3.40
N TYR A 44 -11.70 -13.87 -2.81
CA TYR A 44 -11.77 -15.33 -2.94
C TYR A 44 -11.69 -15.78 -4.41
N HIS A 45 -12.48 -15.20 -5.31
CA HIS A 45 -12.46 -15.63 -6.72
C HIS A 45 -11.23 -15.14 -7.48
N TYR A 46 -10.84 -13.88 -7.29
CA TYR A 46 -9.80 -13.22 -8.07
C TYR A 46 -8.42 -13.81 -7.77
N CYS A 47 -8.14 -14.15 -6.51
CA CYS A 47 -6.87 -14.77 -6.12
C CYS A 47 -6.67 -16.20 -6.67
N ARG A 48 -7.72 -16.79 -7.26
CA ARG A 48 -7.67 -18.09 -7.94
C ARG A 48 -7.63 -17.96 -9.47
N GLY A 49 -7.52 -16.72 -9.96
CA GLY A 49 -7.27 -16.40 -11.36
C GLY A 49 -5.78 -16.55 -11.70
N PRO A 50 -5.44 -16.84 -12.96
CA PRO A 50 -4.07 -17.18 -13.36
C PRO A 50 -3.10 -15.99 -13.38
N LEU A 51 -3.61 -14.75 -13.48
CA LEU A 51 -2.78 -13.53 -13.46
C LEU A 51 -2.37 -13.10 -12.04
N VAL A 52 -3.16 -13.47 -11.02
CA VAL A 52 -2.92 -13.06 -9.63
C VAL A 52 -1.94 -14.04 -8.97
N LYS A 53 -0.75 -13.56 -8.63
CA LYS A 53 0.32 -14.36 -8.00
C LYS A 53 0.12 -14.47 -6.49
N SER A 54 -0.39 -13.42 -5.86
CA SER A 54 -0.74 -13.42 -4.44
C SER A 54 -1.77 -12.35 -4.14
N CYS A 55 -2.43 -12.48 -2.99
CA CYS A 55 -3.35 -11.46 -2.55
C CYS A 55 -3.47 -11.42 -1.03
N ARG A 56 -3.85 -10.26 -0.52
CA ARG A 56 -4.08 -10.03 0.90
C ARG A 56 -5.11 -8.93 1.13
N ASN A 57 -5.62 -8.86 2.34
CA ASN A 57 -6.46 -7.78 2.82
C ASN A 57 -5.76 -7.10 4.00
N ILE A 58 -5.80 -5.76 4.03
CA ILE A 58 -5.26 -4.94 5.11
C ILE A 58 -6.31 -3.85 5.40
N GLY A 59 -7.07 -4.00 6.47
CA GLY A 59 -8.18 -3.09 6.76
C GLY A 59 -9.23 -3.10 5.64
N ASP A 60 -9.50 -1.94 5.04
CA ASP A 60 -10.41 -1.80 3.89
C ASP A 60 -9.73 -1.95 2.51
N TRP A 61 -8.42 -2.21 2.48
CA TRP A 61 -7.66 -2.44 1.26
C TRP A 61 -7.58 -3.93 0.89
N PHE A 62 -7.79 -4.20 -0.38
CA PHE A 62 -7.59 -5.51 -1.01
C PHE A 62 -6.47 -5.38 -2.03
N ARG A 63 -5.39 -6.13 -1.83
CA ARG A 63 -4.16 -6.03 -2.62
C ARG A 63 -3.97 -7.30 -3.41
N TYR A 64 -3.70 -7.16 -4.70
CA TYR A 64 -3.45 -8.26 -5.63
C TYR A 64 -2.11 -8.02 -6.31
N ALA A 65 -1.14 -8.90 -6.09
CA ALA A 65 0.07 -8.94 -6.88
C ALA A 65 -0.23 -9.67 -8.19
N ILE A 66 0.01 -9.00 -9.30
CA ILE A 66 -0.40 -9.42 -10.64
C ILE A 66 0.81 -9.36 -11.57
N GLU A 67 0.92 -10.36 -12.43
CA GLU A 67 1.77 -10.30 -13.61
C GLU A 67 0.88 -9.87 -14.79
N PRO A 68 1.18 -8.72 -15.43
CA PRO A 68 0.40 -8.24 -16.56
C PRO A 68 0.32 -9.27 -17.69
N GLY A 69 -0.81 -9.32 -18.37
CA GLY A 69 -1.11 -10.34 -19.37
C GLY A 69 -2.61 -10.43 -19.65
N ALA A 70 -2.99 -11.35 -20.53
CA ALA A 70 -4.38 -11.63 -20.88
C ALA A 70 -4.62 -13.14 -20.86
N VAL A 71 -5.77 -13.53 -20.33
CA VAL A 71 -6.19 -14.93 -20.20
C VAL A 71 -7.67 -15.05 -20.53
N ASP A 72 -8.08 -16.19 -21.05
CA ASP A 72 -9.50 -16.53 -21.09
C ASP A 72 -9.91 -17.12 -19.73
N LEU A 73 -10.91 -16.51 -19.08
CA LEU A 73 -11.40 -16.97 -17.80
C LEU A 73 -12.52 -17.99 -18.02
N ASP A 74 -12.24 -19.24 -17.68
CA ASP A 74 -13.27 -20.27 -17.54
C ASP A 74 -14.12 -19.99 -16.29
N LEU A 75 -15.15 -19.13 -16.47
CA LEU A 75 -16.05 -18.72 -15.40
C LEU A 75 -17.08 -19.80 -15.10
N VAL A 76 -17.03 -20.32 -13.88
CA VAL A 76 -17.92 -21.38 -13.41
C VAL A 76 -18.66 -20.91 -12.18
N SER A 77 -19.99 -20.96 -12.24
CA SER A 77 -20.87 -20.58 -11.13
C SER A 77 -20.45 -21.25 -9.81
N SER A 78 -20.38 -20.46 -8.75
CA SER A 78 -19.98 -20.83 -7.39
C SER A 78 -18.56 -21.37 -7.22
N LYS A 79 -17.75 -21.47 -8.28
CA LYS A 79 -16.36 -21.95 -8.21
C LYS A 79 -15.35 -20.87 -8.58
N ARG A 80 -15.44 -20.34 -9.79
CA ARG A 80 -14.67 -19.21 -10.30
C ARG A 80 -15.65 -18.27 -10.97
N SER A 81 -16.49 -17.63 -10.16
CA SER A 81 -17.58 -16.81 -10.67
C SER A 81 -17.11 -15.45 -11.16
N ALA A 82 -15.88 -15.04 -10.88
CA ALA A 82 -15.33 -13.77 -11.34
C ALA A 82 -13.79 -13.78 -11.29
N GLY A 83 -13.14 -12.85 -11.98
CA GLY A 83 -11.69 -12.74 -12.02
C GLY A 83 -11.20 -11.53 -12.80
N ILE A 84 -9.88 -11.44 -12.92
CA ILE A 84 -9.17 -10.46 -13.77
C ILE A 84 -8.78 -11.18 -15.05
N GLU A 85 -9.35 -10.74 -16.17
CA GLU A 85 -9.19 -11.33 -17.51
C GLU A 85 -7.96 -10.77 -18.22
N SER A 86 -7.70 -9.46 -18.06
CA SER A 86 -6.49 -8.84 -18.58
C SER A 86 -5.99 -7.69 -17.73
N VAL A 87 -4.67 -7.49 -17.76
CA VAL A 87 -3.97 -6.32 -17.24
C VAL A 87 -2.93 -5.90 -18.27
N ALA A 88 -2.99 -4.66 -18.73
CA ALA A 88 -2.05 -4.09 -19.67
C ALA A 88 -1.46 -2.78 -19.13
N VAL A 89 -0.14 -2.65 -19.18
CA VAL A 89 0.59 -1.43 -18.78
C VAL A 89 0.95 -0.67 -20.05
N ASN A 90 0.27 0.45 -20.29
CA ASN A 90 0.38 1.25 -21.51
C ASN A 90 0.96 2.63 -21.19
N GLY A 91 2.29 2.71 -21.11
CA GLY A 91 2.99 3.96 -20.79
C GLY A 91 2.64 4.46 -19.39
N LYS A 92 1.80 5.51 -19.32
CA LYS A 92 1.35 6.15 -18.07
C LYS A 92 0.01 5.64 -17.55
N GLU A 93 -0.58 4.67 -18.23
CA GLU A 93 -1.89 4.12 -17.87
C GLU A 93 -1.81 2.61 -17.68
N VAL A 94 -2.70 2.11 -16.84
CA VAL A 94 -2.93 0.68 -16.63
C VAL A 94 -4.37 0.38 -16.96
N GLU A 95 -4.59 -0.56 -17.86
CA GLU A 95 -5.91 -1.09 -18.17
C GLU A 95 -6.12 -2.41 -17.43
N VAL A 96 -7.24 -2.54 -16.73
CA VAL A 96 -7.62 -3.77 -16.01
C VAL A 96 -9.01 -4.19 -16.44
N THR A 97 -9.12 -5.38 -17.02
CA THR A 97 -10.39 -6.00 -17.42
C THR A 97 -10.79 -7.06 -16.40
N TYR A 98 -11.96 -6.89 -15.83
CA TYR A 98 -12.60 -7.84 -14.95
C TYR A 98 -13.70 -8.57 -15.70
N ALA A 99 -13.91 -9.85 -15.35
CA ALA A 99 -15.06 -10.60 -15.80
C ALA A 99 -15.79 -11.21 -14.60
N GLY A 100 -17.10 -11.35 -14.71
CA GLY A 100 -17.92 -11.95 -13.66
C GLY A 100 -19.25 -12.50 -14.14
N LEU A 101 -19.70 -13.58 -13.53
CA LEU A 101 -20.98 -14.24 -13.80
C LEU A 101 -22.04 -13.78 -12.78
N GLY A 102 -23.23 -13.45 -13.27
CA GLY A 102 -24.37 -13.06 -12.45
C GLY A 102 -24.07 -11.82 -11.60
N GLY A 103 -24.25 -11.93 -10.27
CA GLY A 103 -23.95 -10.84 -9.33
C GLY A 103 -22.47 -10.44 -9.30
N GLY A 104 -21.55 -11.36 -9.59
CA GLY A 104 -20.12 -11.05 -9.73
C GLY A 104 -19.83 -10.09 -10.88
N GLY A 105 -20.69 -10.09 -11.90
CA GLY A 105 -20.61 -9.17 -13.03
C GLY A 105 -20.83 -7.71 -12.65
N VAL A 106 -21.67 -7.42 -11.65
CA VAL A 106 -21.91 -6.05 -11.18
C VAL A 106 -20.66 -5.48 -10.50
N GLY A 107 -19.98 -6.33 -9.72
CA GLY A 107 -18.68 -6.01 -9.12
C GLY A 107 -17.58 -5.80 -10.17
N ALA A 108 -17.59 -6.60 -11.24
CA ALA A 108 -16.64 -6.52 -12.35
C ALA A 108 -16.84 -5.25 -13.21
N THR A 109 -18.03 -4.66 -13.22
CA THR A 109 -18.36 -3.50 -14.04
C THR A 109 -18.52 -2.22 -13.21
N LEU A 110 -19.74 -1.93 -12.75
CA LEU A 110 -20.17 -0.62 -12.28
C LEU A 110 -19.57 -0.25 -10.92
N SER A 111 -19.36 -1.23 -10.04
CA SER A 111 -18.78 -0.99 -8.71
C SER A 111 -17.37 -0.41 -8.77
N ARG A 112 -16.53 -0.86 -9.72
CA ARG A 112 -15.15 -0.38 -9.86
C ARG A 112 -15.07 0.86 -10.73
N ALA A 113 -15.92 0.96 -11.75
CA ALA A 113 -16.00 2.08 -12.66
C ALA A 113 -16.15 3.45 -11.97
N GLY A 114 -16.89 3.49 -10.85
CA GLY A 114 -17.12 4.73 -10.09
C GLY A 114 -16.02 5.13 -9.10
N ALA A 115 -14.93 4.37 -8.97
CA ALA A 115 -13.89 4.68 -7.98
C ALA A 115 -13.13 5.98 -8.32
N GLU A 116 -12.69 6.71 -7.29
CA GLU A 116 -12.19 8.09 -7.44
C GLU A 116 -11.01 8.25 -8.43
N ASP A 117 -10.15 7.24 -8.54
CA ASP A 117 -8.93 7.28 -9.34
C ASP A 117 -9.06 6.60 -10.72
N VAL A 118 -10.27 6.18 -11.11
CA VAL A 118 -10.55 5.66 -12.46
C VAL A 118 -10.60 6.83 -13.45
N LEU A 119 -9.80 6.76 -14.52
CA LEU A 119 -9.74 7.78 -15.57
C LEU A 119 -10.89 7.64 -16.56
N ARG A 120 -11.17 6.40 -16.95
CA ARG A 120 -12.25 6.00 -17.86
C ARG A 120 -12.56 4.51 -17.69
N TYR A 121 -13.73 4.09 -18.14
CA TYR A 121 -14.12 2.69 -18.11
C TYR A 121 -15.03 2.34 -19.29
N GLU A 122 -15.06 1.04 -19.60
CA GLU A 122 -16.03 0.41 -20.48
C GLU A 122 -16.69 -0.76 -19.74
N ALA A 123 -17.97 -0.98 -19.95
CA ALA A 123 -18.69 -2.06 -19.28
C ALA A 123 -19.78 -2.63 -20.19
N THR A 124 -19.91 -3.95 -20.19
CA THR A 124 -21.08 -4.63 -20.75
C THR A 124 -22.25 -4.60 -19.77
N GLU A 125 -23.45 -4.95 -20.24
CA GLU A 125 -24.58 -5.20 -19.34
C GLU A 125 -24.24 -6.28 -18.30
N CYS A 126 -24.75 -6.14 -17.07
CA CYS A 126 -24.48 -7.03 -15.95
C CYS A 126 -25.75 -7.49 -15.23
N GLY A 127 -25.65 -8.58 -14.46
CA GLY A 127 -26.76 -9.16 -13.68
C GLY A 127 -27.50 -10.30 -14.40
N GLY A 128 -28.50 -10.88 -13.73
CA GLY A 128 -29.42 -11.86 -14.34
C GLY A 128 -28.78 -13.13 -14.91
N GLY A 129 -27.69 -13.61 -14.30
CA GLY A 129 -26.98 -14.84 -14.72
C GLY A 129 -26.01 -14.68 -15.91
N ARG A 130 -25.87 -13.46 -16.46
CA ARG A 130 -24.98 -13.18 -17.60
C ARG A 130 -23.52 -13.11 -17.18
N VAL A 131 -22.62 -13.35 -18.14
CA VAL A 131 -21.22 -12.93 -18.02
C VAL A 131 -21.15 -11.45 -18.36
N ALA A 132 -20.58 -10.66 -17.46
CA ALA A 132 -20.30 -9.25 -17.66
C ALA A 132 -18.80 -9.01 -17.65
N ARG A 133 -18.36 -8.04 -18.45
CA ARG A 133 -16.98 -7.56 -18.50
C ARG A 133 -16.93 -6.07 -18.26
N GLY A 134 -15.97 -5.65 -17.45
CA GLY A 134 -15.71 -4.24 -17.17
C GLY A 134 -14.23 -3.97 -17.25
N THR A 135 -13.85 -2.97 -18.03
CA THR A 135 -12.48 -2.50 -18.17
C THR A 135 -12.39 -1.13 -17.54
N ILE A 136 -11.46 -0.95 -16.60
CA ILE A 136 -11.13 0.37 -16.04
C ILE A 136 -9.73 0.76 -16.47
N VAL A 137 -9.52 2.06 -16.65
CA VAL A 137 -8.19 2.62 -16.88
C VAL A 137 -7.78 3.47 -15.68
N LEU A 138 -6.60 3.17 -15.16
CA LEU A 138 -6.00 3.80 -13.99
C LEU A 138 -4.71 4.51 -14.40
N PRO A 139 -4.27 5.55 -13.67
CA PRO A 139 -2.90 6.02 -13.81
C PRO A 139 -1.92 4.95 -13.35
N ARG A 140 -0.81 4.77 -14.09
CA ARG A 140 0.37 4.04 -13.62
C ARG A 140 0.99 4.82 -12.46
N ARG A 141 1.18 4.15 -11.32
CA ARG A 141 1.82 4.74 -10.13
C ARG A 141 3.11 4.01 -9.78
N GLU A 142 4.02 4.76 -9.18
CA GLU A 142 5.24 4.26 -8.54
C GLU A 142 4.99 4.11 -7.04
N ARG A 143 5.72 3.18 -6.43
CA ARG A 143 5.70 3.01 -4.98
C ARG A 143 6.70 3.95 -4.33
N LEU A 144 6.26 4.59 -3.26
CA LEU A 144 7.11 5.38 -2.38
C LEU A 144 6.89 4.95 -0.94
N ILE A 145 7.94 4.49 -0.28
CA ILE A 145 7.91 4.05 1.12
C ILE A 145 8.73 5.04 1.95
N ILE A 146 8.15 5.53 3.04
CA ILE A 146 8.79 6.51 3.92
C ILE A 146 8.88 5.91 5.32
N GLY A 147 10.10 5.72 5.80
CA GLY A 147 10.40 5.31 7.16
C GLY A 147 10.75 6.52 8.03
N ILE A 148 10.22 6.54 9.26
CA ILE A 148 10.39 7.62 10.23
C ILE A 148 10.58 7.02 11.62
N ASP A 149 11.50 7.59 12.39
CA ASP A 149 11.69 7.22 13.80
C ASP A 149 12.28 8.39 14.59
N ASP A 150 12.20 8.29 15.93
CA ASP A 150 12.75 9.23 16.90
C ASP A 150 12.19 10.65 16.72
N THR A 151 10.86 10.78 16.73
CA THR A 151 10.20 12.09 16.60
C THR A 151 9.64 12.62 17.92
N ASP A 152 9.54 11.75 18.93
CA ASP A 152 8.96 11.99 20.24
C ASP A 152 10.03 11.97 21.35
N SER A 153 9.60 12.23 22.57
CA SER A 153 10.43 12.20 23.77
C SER A 153 9.78 11.34 24.86
N LYS A 154 10.41 11.25 26.04
CA LYS A 154 9.82 10.53 27.18
C LYS A 154 8.55 11.18 27.72
N THR A 155 8.30 12.46 27.43
CA THR A 155 7.21 13.25 28.03
C THR A 155 6.24 13.84 27.02
N GLU A 156 6.57 13.83 25.74
CA GLU A 156 5.79 14.50 24.69
C GLU A 156 5.92 13.77 23.35
N GLY A 157 4.81 13.71 22.61
CA GLY A 157 4.77 13.19 21.24
C GLY A 157 4.50 11.69 21.15
N ALA A 158 4.19 11.25 19.93
CA ALA A 158 4.11 9.84 19.56
C ALA A 158 4.40 9.73 18.06
N THR A 159 5.47 8.99 17.70
CA THR A 159 5.94 8.93 16.31
C THR A 159 4.86 8.46 15.33
N TRP A 160 4.13 7.39 15.67
CA TRP A 160 3.09 6.86 14.79
C TRP A 160 1.93 7.86 14.57
N CYS A 161 1.51 8.59 15.61
CA CYS A 161 0.44 9.60 15.50
C CYS A 161 0.86 10.73 14.57
N LEU A 162 2.06 11.26 14.79
CA LEU A 162 2.58 12.37 14.01
C LEU A 162 2.70 11.98 12.54
N VAL A 163 3.30 10.83 12.27
CA VAL A 163 3.49 10.30 10.91
C VAL A 163 2.16 10.07 10.21
N HIS A 164 1.18 9.43 10.89
CA HIS A 164 -0.15 9.20 10.32
C HIS A 164 -0.86 10.52 9.95
N ASN A 165 -0.84 11.49 10.87
CA ASN A 165 -1.49 12.79 10.66
C ASN A 165 -0.82 13.59 9.53
N ILE A 166 0.51 13.54 9.43
CA ILE A 166 1.24 14.15 8.31
C ILE A 166 0.86 13.45 7.00
N ALA A 167 0.88 12.12 6.96
CA ALA A 167 0.57 11.35 5.77
C ALA A 167 -0.85 11.63 5.26
N GLN A 168 -1.85 11.69 6.16
CA GLN A 168 -3.21 12.11 5.82
C GLN A 168 -3.27 13.56 5.31
N LYS A 169 -2.48 14.46 5.90
CA LYS A 169 -2.49 15.88 5.54
C LYS A 169 -1.92 16.14 4.14
N VAL A 170 -0.96 15.34 3.71
CA VAL A 170 -0.30 15.49 2.40
C VAL A 170 -0.86 14.56 1.32
N ASP A 171 -1.84 13.71 1.66
CA ASP A 171 -2.56 12.85 0.71
C ASP A 171 -3.22 13.69 -0.39
N ARG A 172 -2.96 13.33 -1.65
CA ARG A 172 -3.50 14.01 -2.84
C ARG A 172 -3.48 13.11 -4.06
N LYS A 173 -4.16 13.53 -5.14
CA LYS A 173 -4.27 12.74 -6.39
C LYS A 173 -2.90 12.30 -6.94
N GLU A 174 -1.88 13.13 -6.80
CA GLU A 174 -0.52 12.88 -7.26
C GLU A 174 0.25 11.90 -6.37
N ALA A 175 -0.11 11.77 -5.09
CA ALA A 175 0.57 10.96 -4.10
C ALA A 175 -0.44 10.46 -3.07
N ARG A 176 -0.96 9.24 -3.30
CA ARG A 176 -2.04 8.66 -2.51
C ARG A 176 -1.49 7.89 -1.33
N TYR A 177 -1.90 8.24 -0.11
CA TYR A 177 -1.52 7.53 1.11
C TYR A 177 -2.27 6.19 1.20
N ILE A 178 -1.51 5.09 1.25
CA ILE A 178 -2.06 3.73 1.13
C ILE A 178 -2.06 3.00 2.46
N SER A 179 -0.89 2.90 3.08
CA SER A 179 -0.70 2.02 4.24
C SER A 179 0.27 2.62 5.25
N HIS A 180 0.15 2.14 6.48
CA HIS A 180 0.93 2.55 7.62
C HIS A 180 1.17 1.35 8.53
N SER A 181 2.40 1.18 8.98
CA SER A 181 2.79 0.06 9.84
C SER A 181 3.75 0.54 10.92
N LEU A 182 3.56 0.01 12.12
CA LEU A 182 4.44 0.23 13.27
C LEU A 182 5.41 -0.93 13.33
N VAL A 183 6.70 -0.65 13.43
CA VAL A 183 7.75 -1.66 13.43
C VAL A 183 8.40 -1.71 14.80
N GLN A 184 8.11 -2.78 15.53
CA GLN A 184 8.69 -3.03 16.84
C GLN A 184 10.16 -3.42 16.67
N LEU A 185 11.09 -2.61 17.17
CA LEU A 185 12.53 -2.87 17.10
C LEU A 185 13.08 -3.39 18.43
N PHE A 186 14.35 -3.80 18.42
CA PHE A 186 15.05 -4.23 19.62
C PHE A 186 15.10 -3.08 20.65
N PRO A 187 14.69 -3.30 21.92
CA PRO A 187 14.70 -2.27 22.94
C PRO A 187 16.11 -1.75 23.21
N VAL A 188 16.31 -0.43 23.20
CA VAL A 188 17.59 0.20 23.54
C VAL A 188 17.41 1.24 24.65
N PRO A 189 18.38 1.38 25.58
CA PRO A 189 18.27 2.31 26.72
C PRO A 189 18.08 3.79 26.32
N THR A 190 18.49 4.15 25.11
CA THR A 190 18.49 5.52 24.60
C THR A 190 17.14 5.96 24.01
N LYS A 191 16.15 5.06 23.88
CA LYS A 191 14.85 5.36 23.27
C LYS A 191 13.69 5.43 24.28
N THR A 192 12.53 5.87 23.79
CA THR A 192 11.25 5.77 24.49
C THR A 192 10.92 4.31 24.82
N GLN A 193 10.00 4.08 25.76
CA GLN A 193 9.74 2.76 26.36
C GLN A 193 9.53 1.62 25.34
N ASN A 194 8.99 1.93 24.15
CA ASN A 194 8.56 0.90 23.20
C ASN A 194 9.48 0.71 21.99
N CYS A 195 10.46 1.58 21.71
CA CYS A 195 11.37 1.44 20.55
C CYS A 195 10.66 1.07 19.23
N VAL A 196 9.69 1.89 18.81
CA VAL A 196 8.85 1.64 17.62
C VAL A 196 9.13 2.68 16.54
N ALA A 197 9.59 2.21 15.38
CA ALA A 197 9.67 3.01 14.17
C ALA A 197 8.34 2.94 13.39
N THR A 198 8.10 3.91 12.51
CA THR A 198 6.88 3.97 11.67
C THR A 198 7.25 3.98 10.21
N VAL A 199 6.51 3.25 9.39
CA VAL A 199 6.63 3.27 7.93
C VAL A 199 5.27 3.57 7.29
N VAL A 200 5.26 4.40 6.26
CA VAL A 200 4.09 4.70 5.43
C VAL A 200 4.38 4.44 3.96
N GLU A 201 3.32 4.09 3.23
CA GLU A 201 3.36 3.81 1.80
C GLU A 201 2.49 4.80 1.04
N PHE A 202 3.01 5.30 -0.07
CA PHE A 202 2.29 6.11 -1.03
C PHE A 202 2.33 5.47 -2.42
N ALA A 203 1.23 5.63 -3.16
CA ALA A 203 1.15 5.37 -4.59
C ALA A 203 1.22 6.71 -5.35
N CYS A 204 2.37 7.00 -5.93
CA CYS A 204 2.69 8.29 -6.54
C CYS A 204 2.55 8.25 -8.06
N LEU A 205 2.08 9.32 -8.67
CA LEU A 205 2.28 9.49 -10.11
C LEU A 205 3.79 9.69 -10.38
N PRO A 206 4.33 9.11 -11.47
CA PRO A 206 5.73 9.30 -11.84
C PRO A 206 6.12 10.78 -11.84
N ASP A 207 7.26 11.09 -11.24
CA ASP A 207 7.84 12.44 -11.11
C ASP A 207 6.99 13.47 -10.34
N ARG A 208 5.94 13.06 -9.60
CA ARG A 208 5.05 13.98 -8.87
C ARG A 208 5.12 13.87 -7.34
N ALA A 209 6.04 13.07 -6.80
CA ALA A 209 6.18 12.86 -5.36
C ALA A 209 6.90 13.99 -4.61
N GLU A 210 7.75 14.78 -5.28
CA GLU A 210 8.71 15.68 -4.61
C GLU A 210 8.06 16.77 -3.76
N ALA A 211 6.98 17.39 -4.25
CA ALA A 211 6.26 18.39 -3.48
C ALA A 211 5.68 17.77 -2.18
N MET A 212 5.19 16.53 -2.26
CA MET A 212 4.66 15.80 -1.11
C MET A 212 5.75 15.48 -0.11
N LEU A 213 6.89 14.95 -0.58
CA LEU A 213 8.04 14.66 0.28
C LEU A 213 8.58 15.92 0.98
N SER A 214 8.66 17.05 0.27
CA SER A 214 9.09 18.32 0.84
C SER A 214 8.16 18.80 1.94
N GLU A 215 6.84 18.76 1.71
CA GLU A 215 5.83 19.11 2.71
C GLU A 215 5.84 18.15 3.91
N PHE A 216 5.98 16.84 3.66
CA PHE A 216 6.10 15.81 4.70
C PHE A 216 7.28 16.12 5.62
N LYS A 217 8.46 16.35 5.04
CA LYS A 217 9.69 16.72 5.78
C LYS A 217 9.54 18.04 6.53
N ALA A 218 8.88 19.04 5.94
CA ALA A 218 8.63 20.32 6.59
C ALA A 218 7.71 20.18 7.81
N LEU A 219 6.67 19.35 7.71
CA LEU A 219 5.77 19.06 8.84
C LEU A 219 6.49 18.26 9.93
N LEU A 220 7.32 17.27 9.59
CA LEU A 220 8.16 16.56 10.57
C LEU A 220 9.07 17.54 11.31
N ARG A 221 9.78 18.42 10.61
CA ARG A 221 10.64 19.44 11.23
C ARG A 221 9.89 20.40 12.15
N LYS A 222 8.64 20.70 11.81
CA LYS A 222 7.80 21.64 12.58
C LYS A 222 7.26 21.01 13.86
N TYR A 223 6.88 19.74 13.81
CA TYR A 223 6.08 19.10 14.86
C TYR A 223 6.82 18.00 15.62
N SER A 224 7.95 17.50 15.12
CA SER A 224 8.81 16.64 15.92
C SER A 224 9.42 17.44 17.07
N VAL A 225 9.48 16.80 18.23
CA VAL A 225 10.12 17.33 19.44
C VAL A 225 11.53 16.75 19.65
N SER A 226 12.02 15.93 18.72
CA SER A 226 13.35 15.30 18.77
C SER A 226 14.26 15.83 17.66
N SER A 227 15.45 16.33 18.06
CA SER A 227 16.51 16.71 17.12
C SER A 227 17.17 15.50 16.44
N GLN A 228 16.83 14.28 16.89
CA GLN A 228 17.36 13.02 16.39
C GLN A 228 16.44 12.35 15.37
N THR A 229 15.39 13.04 14.90
CA THR A 229 14.47 12.50 13.88
C THR A 229 15.21 11.95 12.67
N GLY A 230 14.91 10.69 12.36
CA GLY A 230 15.29 10.02 11.11
C GLY A 230 14.13 10.03 10.11
N MET A 231 14.45 10.27 8.85
CA MET A 231 13.51 10.12 7.73
C MET A 231 14.27 9.52 6.54
N ALA A 232 13.80 8.37 6.09
CA ALA A 232 14.37 7.62 4.96
C ALA A 232 13.27 7.33 3.93
N VAL A 233 13.61 7.40 2.65
CA VAL A 233 12.67 7.22 1.54
C VAL A 233 13.21 6.16 0.60
N PHE A 234 12.40 5.14 0.32
CA PHE A 234 12.67 4.12 -0.68
C PHE A 234 11.69 4.29 -1.85
N ARG A 235 12.23 4.34 -3.07
CA ARG A 235 11.47 4.51 -4.31
C ARG A 235 11.81 3.37 -5.26
N ASP A 236 11.11 2.26 -5.07
CA ASP A 236 11.09 1.11 -5.96
C ASP A 236 9.89 0.24 -5.55
N TYR A 237 9.58 -0.76 -6.36
CA TYR A 237 8.51 -1.72 -6.14
C TYR A 237 8.74 -2.61 -4.91
N ASP A 238 9.98 -3.08 -4.69
CA ASP A 238 10.29 -4.09 -3.67
C ASP A 238 11.48 -3.71 -2.76
N PRO A 239 11.26 -3.37 -1.48
CA PRO A 239 12.31 -3.07 -0.52
C PRO A 239 12.96 -4.31 0.11
N SER A 240 12.80 -5.51 -0.46
CA SER A 240 13.28 -6.77 0.12
C SER A 240 14.79 -6.81 0.39
N SER A 241 15.60 -6.03 -0.34
CA SER A 241 17.04 -5.85 -0.06
C SER A 241 17.34 -5.31 1.34
N LEU A 242 16.40 -4.57 1.94
CA LEU A 242 16.52 -4.02 3.30
C LEU A 242 16.08 -5.00 4.40
N LEU A 243 15.42 -6.11 4.03
CA LEU A 243 14.86 -7.05 5.01
C LEU A 243 15.91 -7.62 5.97
N PRO A 244 17.12 -8.02 5.53
CA PRO A 244 18.16 -8.50 6.45
C PRO A 244 18.54 -7.45 7.52
N PHE A 245 18.69 -6.18 7.11
CA PHE A 245 18.97 -5.08 8.02
C PHE A 245 17.80 -4.84 8.99
N GLY A 246 16.58 -4.73 8.46
CA GLY A 246 15.37 -4.55 9.27
C GLY A 246 15.17 -5.65 10.32
N GLN A 247 15.38 -6.92 9.94
CA GLN A 247 15.32 -8.05 10.86
C GLN A 247 16.42 -8.01 11.92
N ARG A 248 17.64 -7.59 11.56
CA ARG A 248 18.74 -7.42 12.52
C ARG A 248 18.38 -6.36 13.57
N CYS A 249 17.82 -5.22 13.15
CA CYS A 249 17.33 -4.17 14.04
C CYS A 249 16.17 -4.61 14.97
N LYS A 250 15.43 -5.66 14.61
CA LYS A 250 14.42 -6.28 15.50
C LYS A 250 15.04 -7.21 16.56
N ARG A 251 16.27 -7.69 16.35
CA ARG A 251 16.95 -8.68 17.21
C ARG A 251 18.04 -8.11 18.09
N GLU A 252 18.71 -7.07 17.65
CA GLU A 252 19.88 -6.54 18.36
C GLU A 252 20.05 -5.04 18.15
N ARG A 253 20.91 -4.45 18.99
CA ARG A 253 21.36 -3.07 18.82
C ARG A 253 22.38 -3.02 17.68
N VAL A 254 22.07 -2.21 16.67
CA VAL A 254 22.97 -1.92 15.54
C VAL A 254 23.64 -0.55 15.69
N GLN A 255 24.70 -0.31 14.92
CA GLN A 255 25.37 0.99 14.84
C GLN A 255 24.69 1.92 13.83
N TYR A 256 25.03 3.20 13.88
CA TYR A 256 24.48 4.18 12.95
C TYR A 256 25.04 3.98 11.53
N GLU A 257 26.32 3.63 11.44
CA GLU A 257 27.04 3.36 10.18
C GLU A 257 26.38 2.21 9.41
N ASP A 258 25.88 1.19 10.12
CA ASP A 258 25.12 0.11 9.51
C ASP A 258 23.89 0.60 8.75
N ALA A 259 23.19 1.61 9.27
CA ALA A 259 22.02 2.18 8.62
C ALA A 259 22.41 3.00 7.39
N LEU A 260 23.57 3.69 7.42
CA LEU A 260 24.10 4.41 6.28
C LEU A 260 24.48 3.46 5.13
N ASP A 261 25.13 2.36 5.46
CA ASP A 261 25.54 1.37 4.47
C ASP A 261 24.31 0.65 3.89
N ALA A 262 23.36 0.21 4.72
CA ALA A 262 22.11 -0.38 4.26
C ALA A 262 21.32 0.57 3.34
N ALA A 263 21.27 1.86 3.69
CA ALA A 263 20.63 2.88 2.87
C ALA A 263 21.33 3.06 1.52
N ARG A 264 22.66 3.16 1.52
CA ARG A 264 23.47 3.31 0.30
C ARG A 264 23.31 2.11 -0.64
N ASP A 265 23.45 0.91 -0.10
CA ASP A 265 23.43 -0.34 -0.85
C ASP A 265 22.05 -0.63 -1.47
N SER A 266 20.99 -0.09 -0.87
CA SER A 266 19.61 -0.27 -1.32
C SER A 266 19.00 0.95 -2.02
N GLY A 267 19.80 1.97 -2.34
CA GLY A 267 19.32 3.18 -3.02
C GLY A 267 18.32 4.01 -2.21
N VAL A 268 18.32 3.91 -0.89
CA VAL A 268 17.45 4.67 0.01
C VAL A 268 17.92 6.12 0.09
N GLN A 269 17.00 7.05 -0.13
CA GLN A 269 17.25 8.48 0.04
C GLN A 269 17.11 8.87 1.51
N ILE A 270 18.19 9.41 2.10
CA ILE A 270 18.19 9.93 3.47
C ILE A 270 17.72 11.39 3.44
N MET A 271 16.56 11.65 4.05
CA MET A 271 15.94 12.98 4.10
C MET A 271 16.22 13.72 5.41
N MET A 272 16.35 12.99 6.52
CA MET A 272 16.76 13.49 7.84
C MET A 272 17.66 12.44 8.49
N ASN A 273 18.84 12.85 8.95
CA ASN A 273 19.94 11.96 9.33
C ASN A 273 20.20 11.93 10.84
N GLY A 274 19.21 12.23 11.70
CA GLY A 274 19.35 12.03 13.15
C GLY A 274 19.46 10.55 13.53
N GLN A 275 19.70 10.23 14.80
CA GLN A 275 19.84 8.84 15.28
C GLN A 275 18.63 7.93 14.97
N GLY A 276 17.43 8.50 14.81
CA GLY A 276 16.25 7.80 14.30
C GLY A 276 16.44 7.18 12.92
N LEU A 277 17.48 7.54 12.16
CA LEU A 277 17.75 6.96 10.84
C LEU A 277 17.83 5.43 10.87
N ILE A 278 18.40 4.86 11.94
CA ILE A 278 18.47 3.41 12.14
C ILE A 278 17.07 2.79 12.04
N GLY A 279 16.11 3.33 12.79
CA GLY A 279 14.75 2.81 12.79
C GLY A 279 13.97 3.16 11.53
N ALA A 280 14.19 4.36 10.98
CA ALA A 280 13.61 4.78 9.72
C ALA A 280 13.97 3.81 8.57
N VAL A 281 15.25 3.47 8.41
CA VAL A 281 15.70 2.51 7.38
C VAL A 281 15.22 1.09 7.71
N ALA A 282 15.29 0.68 8.98
CA ALA A 282 14.86 -0.65 9.41
C ALA A 282 13.37 -0.92 9.17
N ALA A 283 12.54 0.12 9.19
CA ALA A 283 11.09 0.00 9.03
C ALA A 283 10.63 -0.19 7.56
N LEU A 284 11.40 0.30 6.59
CA LEU A 284 11.07 0.28 5.16
C LEU A 284 10.59 -1.09 4.63
N PRO A 285 11.29 -2.23 4.87
CA PRO A 285 10.87 -3.53 4.34
C PRO A 285 9.58 -4.09 4.98
N PHE A 286 9.10 -3.49 6.07
CA PHE A 286 7.89 -3.91 6.78
C PHE A 286 6.66 -3.06 6.43
N PHE A 287 6.72 -2.27 5.36
CA PHE A 287 5.55 -1.55 4.85
C PHE A 287 4.39 -2.53 4.60
N ALA A 288 3.17 -2.08 4.89
CA ALA A 288 1.96 -2.88 4.71
C ALA A 288 2.00 -4.27 5.37
N GLN A 289 2.66 -4.38 6.52
CA GLN A 289 2.67 -5.58 7.38
C GLN A 289 2.26 -5.22 8.81
N PRO A 290 1.15 -4.49 9.02
CA PRO A 290 0.83 -3.90 10.32
C PRO A 290 0.63 -4.93 11.44
N ASP A 291 0.28 -6.18 11.11
CA ASP A 291 0.05 -7.25 12.08
C ASP A 291 1.33 -8.05 12.38
N GLU A 292 2.22 -8.22 11.40
CA GLU A 292 3.49 -8.92 11.59
C GLU A 292 4.57 -8.00 12.18
N SER A 293 4.65 -6.75 11.74
CA SER A 293 5.76 -5.83 12.05
C SER A 293 5.80 -5.40 13.51
N VAL A 294 4.66 -5.42 14.20
CA VAL A 294 4.52 -5.08 15.62
C VAL A 294 4.97 -6.20 16.56
N ARG A 295 5.16 -7.42 16.05
CA ARG A 295 5.58 -8.54 16.88
C ARG A 295 7.06 -8.39 17.24
N PRO A 296 7.45 -8.43 18.52
CA PRO A 296 8.85 -8.53 18.91
C PRO A 296 9.42 -9.88 18.47
N ASP A 297 10.74 -9.99 18.37
CA ASP A 297 11.37 -11.30 18.13
C ASP A 297 11.18 -12.18 19.38
N GLU A 298 10.49 -13.31 19.25
CA GLU A 298 10.17 -14.22 20.36
C GLU A 298 11.40 -14.90 20.97
N SER A 299 12.55 -14.88 20.28
CA SER A 299 13.82 -15.36 20.83
C SER A 299 14.40 -14.43 21.91
N LEU A 300 13.92 -13.20 21.97
CA LEU A 300 14.22 -12.23 23.03
C LEU A 300 13.37 -12.58 24.27
N LYS A 301 13.76 -13.64 24.99
CA LYS A 301 13.19 -13.90 26.31
C LYS A 301 13.50 -12.73 27.24
N ALA A 302 12.46 -12.24 27.92
CA ALA A 302 12.52 -11.23 28.96
C ALA A 302 13.45 -11.63 30.12
#